data_AF-A0A7C3RC30-F1
#
_entry.id   AF-A0A7C3RC30-F1
#
_cell.length_a   1.000
_cell.length_b   1.000
_cell.length_c   1.000
_cell.angle_alpha   90.00
_cell.angle_beta   90.00
_cell.angle_gamma   90.00
#
_symmetry.space_group_name_H-M   'P 1'
#
loop_
_entity.id
_entity.type
_entity.pdbx_description
1 polymer ?
#
loop_
_entity_poly.entity_id
_entity_poly.type
_entity_poly.pdbx_seq_one_letter_code
_entity_poly.pdbx_strand_id
1 'polypeptide(L)'
;MTEKFPSELRFDTISKDWVIIATGRAKRPEAFKIKKRKEIKISKKECPFCNIQTQEKPLLIFSKGKEIPLKEEIPKNWTTIVIPNKYPALLPAKKIKVEKEGKFYRKITGAGYCELVITRDHKKHFPNFEIWQIKEVLDCYQKRYLELMKKPNVAYISIFHNYGVEAGASQPHPHSQIITTPLIDVDLEKALFNSKKYFEKTKKCIYCEMNRWEMKVKKRIVFENEEFLVLCPFASKSAFEIIISPKKHSSNFERIGEKEKIKLAEAFKVTMKKLSKALDNPPYNFYLHTSPVKGKYPYYHWHFTILPKTQTLAGFELGTRMEISTIEPEKAAEYLRKVS
;
A
#
# COMPACT_ATOMS: atom_id res chain seq x y z
N MET A 1 -31.73 -13.44 24.52
CA MET A 1 -30.64 -12.93 23.67
C MET A 1 -30.24 -14.08 22.77
N THR A 2 -30.44 -13.96 21.46
CA THR A 2 -30.02 -15.01 20.51
C THR A 2 -28.50 -15.05 20.47
N GLU A 3 -27.90 -16.22 20.72
CA GLU A 3 -26.46 -16.40 20.61
C GLU A 3 -26.00 -16.06 19.20
N LYS A 4 -25.08 -15.10 19.09
CA LYS A 4 -24.51 -14.70 17.81
C LYS A 4 -23.62 -15.85 17.30
N PHE A 5 -23.91 -16.34 16.09
CA PHE A 5 -23.09 -17.37 15.45
C PHE A 5 -21.63 -16.91 15.32
N PRO A 6 -20.62 -17.77 15.58
CA PRO A 6 -19.23 -17.34 15.78
C PRO A 6 -18.47 -16.96 14.50
N SER A 7 -19.05 -17.12 13.32
CA SER A 7 -18.43 -16.73 12.05
C SER A 7 -19.43 -16.06 11.10
N GLU A 8 -18.96 -15.09 10.32
CA GLU A 8 -19.73 -14.40 9.31
C GLU A 8 -19.03 -14.49 7.95
N LEU A 9 -19.81 -14.55 6.87
CA LEU A 9 -19.32 -14.29 5.52
C LEU A 9 -19.66 -12.84 5.16
N ARG A 10 -18.66 -12.04 4.81
CA ARG A 10 -18.84 -10.64 4.42
C ARG A 10 -18.45 -10.45 2.96
N PHE A 11 -19.36 -9.88 2.21
CA PHE A 11 -19.18 -9.63 0.79
C PHE A 11 -18.43 -8.33 0.55
N ASP A 12 -17.32 -8.38 -0.19
CA ASP A 12 -16.68 -7.17 -0.71
C ASP A 12 -17.36 -6.74 -2.01
N THR A 13 -17.95 -5.54 -2.00
CA THR A 13 -18.74 -5.09 -3.15
C THR A 13 -17.88 -4.69 -4.34
N ILE A 14 -16.58 -4.42 -4.13
CA ILE A 14 -15.65 -4.01 -5.17
C ILE A 14 -15.12 -5.22 -5.93
N SER A 15 -14.55 -6.20 -5.22
CA SER A 15 -13.97 -7.40 -5.82
C SER A 15 -15.05 -8.42 -6.20
N LYS A 16 -16.22 -8.37 -5.54
CA LYS A 16 -17.30 -9.36 -5.62
C LYS A 16 -16.93 -10.73 -5.03
N ASP A 17 -16.01 -10.73 -4.07
CA ASP A 17 -15.62 -11.91 -3.32
C ASP A 17 -16.21 -11.91 -1.91
N TRP A 18 -16.15 -13.06 -1.25
CA TRP A 18 -16.56 -13.24 0.13
C TRP A 18 -15.35 -13.47 1.03
N VAL A 19 -15.36 -12.82 2.18
CA VAL A 19 -14.33 -12.94 3.21
C VAL A 19 -14.95 -13.57 4.45
N ILE A 20 -14.25 -14.51 5.07
CA ILE A 20 -14.68 -15.16 6.30
C ILE A 20 -14.20 -14.33 7.49
N ILE A 21 -15.12 -13.87 8.33
CA ILE A 21 -14.83 -13.27 9.63
C ILE A 21 -15.07 -14.34 10.70
N ALA A 22 -14.02 -15.02 11.12
CA ALA A 22 -14.10 -16.18 12.02
C ALA A 22 -13.80 -15.81 13.47
N THR A 23 -14.78 -15.24 14.18
CA THR A 23 -14.62 -14.86 15.59
C THR A 23 -14.54 -16.04 16.56
N GLY A 24 -15.02 -17.23 16.19
CA GLY A 24 -14.80 -18.46 16.97
C GLY A 24 -13.33 -18.90 17.02
N ARG A 25 -12.51 -18.41 16.08
CA ARG A 25 -11.04 -18.52 16.10
C ARG A 25 -10.38 -17.26 16.66
N ALA A 26 -11.16 -16.31 17.20
CA ALA A 26 -10.66 -15.02 17.61
C ALA A 26 -9.66 -15.18 18.74
N LYS A 27 -8.47 -14.65 18.48
CA LYS A 27 -7.54 -14.27 19.53
C LYS A 27 -8.04 -12.94 20.11
N ARG A 28 -7.91 -12.73 21.43
CA ARG A 28 -8.05 -11.38 22.00
C ARG A 28 -7.09 -10.44 21.25
N PRO A 29 -7.41 -9.15 21.02
CA PRO A 29 -6.53 -8.23 20.29
C PRO A 29 -5.05 -8.27 20.74
N GLU A 30 -4.81 -8.47 22.04
CA GLU A 30 -3.49 -8.57 22.63
C GLU A 30 -2.72 -9.83 22.21
N ALA A 31 -3.42 -10.91 21.86
CA ALA A 31 -2.83 -12.18 21.43
C ALA A 31 -2.34 -12.16 19.96
N PHE A 32 -2.51 -11.05 19.24
CA PHE A 32 -1.83 -10.79 17.97
C PHE A 32 -0.40 -10.27 18.14
N LYS A 33 0.02 -9.95 19.37
CA LYS A 33 1.42 -9.60 19.67
C LYS A 33 2.29 -10.86 19.62
N ILE A 34 3.19 -10.92 18.64
CA ILE A 34 4.13 -12.04 18.48
C ILE A 34 5.43 -11.67 19.19
N LYS A 35 5.76 -12.36 20.30
CA LYS A 35 6.90 -12.04 21.17
C LYS A 35 8.30 -12.31 20.56
N LYS A 36 8.41 -13.15 19.53
CA LYS A 36 9.66 -13.44 18.84
C LYS A 36 9.43 -13.46 17.33
N ARG A 37 9.99 -12.48 16.62
CA ARG A 37 9.97 -12.41 15.16
C ARG A 37 11.38 -12.60 14.60
N LYS A 38 11.46 -13.15 13.40
CA LYS A 38 12.74 -13.23 12.67
C LYS A 38 13.12 -11.81 12.23
N GLU A 39 14.29 -11.35 12.67
CA GLU A 39 14.87 -10.07 12.24
C GLU A 39 16.14 -10.33 11.45
N ILE A 40 16.25 -9.71 10.27
CA ILE A 40 17.53 -9.61 9.56
C ILE A 40 18.21 -8.35 10.10
N LYS A 41 19.36 -8.54 10.75
CA LYS A 41 20.20 -7.43 11.23
C LYS A 41 21.39 -7.29 10.30
N ILE A 42 21.50 -6.14 9.66
CA ILE A 42 22.68 -5.75 8.88
C ILE A 42 23.28 -4.51 9.52
N SER A 43 24.62 -4.45 9.60
CA SER A 43 25.31 -3.28 10.12
C SER A 43 25.21 -2.11 9.11
N LYS A 44 25.40 -0.87 9.58
CA LYS A 44 25.47 0.29 8.67
C LYS A 44 26.62 0.18 7.67
N LYS A 45 27.72 -0.50 8.06
CA LYS A 45 28.91 -0.67 7.21
C LYS A 45 28.65 -1.61 6.04
N GLU A 46 27.84 -2.65 6.25
CA GLU A 46 27.52 -3.65 5.22
C GLU A 46 26.25 -3.29 4.45
N CYS A 47 25.44 -2.37 4.97
CA CYS A 47 24.18 -1.99 4.35
C CYS A 47 24.42 -1.23 3.03
N PRO A 48 23.91 -1.73 1.89
CA PRO A 48 24.07 -1.05 0.60
C PRO A 48 23.40 0.33 0.57
N PHE A 49 22.33 0.52 1.35
CA PHE A 49 21.56 1.77 1.37
C PHE A 49 22.15 2.82 2.34
N CYS A 50 22.92 2.40 3.34
CA CYS A 50 23.78 3.32 4.10
C CYS A 50 24.99 3.77 3.25
N ASN A 51 25.53 2.87 2.44
CA ASN A 51 26.62 3.14 1.50
C ASN A 51 26.08 3.47 0.10
N ILE A 52 25.16 4.44 0.02
CA ILE A 52 24.34 4.69 -1.18
C ILE A 52 25.15 4.94 -2.47
N GLN A 53 26.36 5.47 -2.36
CA GLN A 53 27.31 5.64 -3.48
C GLN A 53 27.75 4.33 -4.15
N THR A 54 27.52 3.16 -3.52
CA THR A 54 27.73 1.83 -4.13
C THR A 54 26.57 1.36 -5.00
N GLN A 55 25.47 2.12 -5.03
CA GLN A 55 24.25 1.79 -5.74
C GLN A 55 24.14 2.53 -7.08
N GLU A 56 23.07 2.25 -7.82
CA GLU A 56 22.77 2.90 -9.08
C GLU A 56 22.62 4.42 -8.93
N LYS A 57 22.86 5.15 -10.03
CA LYS A 57 22.77 6.61 -10.04
C LYS A 57 21.38 7.09 -9.61
N PRO A 58 21.29 8.09 -8.71
CA PRO A 58 20.00 8.60 -8.25
C PRO A 58 19.16 9.21 -9.37
N LEU A 59 17.85 8.97 -9.29
CA LEU A 59 16.82 9.55 -10.15
C LEU A 59 16.14 10.75 -9.49
N LEU A 60 16.20 10.84 -8.16
CA LEU A 60 15.60 11.90 -7.36
C LEU A 60 16.27 11.94 -5.99
N ILE A 61 16.57 13.13 -5.48
CA ILE A 61 17.13 13.31 -4.13
C ILE A 61 16.36 14.42 -3.42
N PHE A 62 16.02 14.18 -2.16
CA PHE A 62 15.46 15.17 -1.25
C PHE A 62 16.39 15.39 -0.04
N SER A 63 16.33 16.60 0.50
CA SER A 63 16.91 17.00 1.78
C SER A 63 15.92 17.86 2.55
N LYS A 64 15.33 17.33 3.62
CA LYS A 64 14.42 18.03 4.54
C LYS A 64 13.23 18.70 3.83
N GLY A 65 12.52 17.93 3.03
CA GLY A 65 11.31 18.30 2.30
C GLY A 65 11.57 19.08 1.01
N LYS A 66 12.84 19.32 0.65
CA LYS A 66 13.21 20.02 -0.58
C LYS A 66 13.94 19.08 -1.52
N GLU A 67 13.50 19.05 -2.76
CA GLU A 67 14.25 18.41 -3.83
C GLU A 67 15.56 19.15 -4.06
N ILE A 68 16.63 18.38 -4.27
CA ILE A 68 17.94 18.93 -4.59
C ILE A 68 18.39 18.43 -5.98
N PRO A 69 19.10 19.27 -6.76
CA PRO A 69 19.59 18.87 -8.07
C PRO A 69 20.50 17.65 -8.01
N LEU A 70 20.39 16.79 -9.03
CA LEU A 70 21.31 15.67 -9.21
C LEU A 70 22.68 16.22 -9.62
N LYS A 71 23.70 15.89 -8.83
CA LYS A 71 25.12 16.21 -9.08
C LYS A 71 25.91 14.91 -9.22
N GLU A 72 27.18 15.01 -9.60
CA GLU A 72 28.08 13.85 -9.66
C GLU A 72 28.18 13.12 -8.30
N GLU A 73 28.28 13.89 -7.22
CA GLU A 73 28.31 13.36 -5.85
C GLU A 73 26.95 13.49 -5.16
N ILE A 74 26.58 12.44 -4.40
CA ILE A 74 25.37 12.43 -3.59
C ILE A 74 25.58 13.31 -2.35
N PRO A 75 24.78 14.38 -2.16
CA PRO A 75 25.00 15.33 -1.06
C PRO A 75 24.88 14.70 0.32
N LYS A 76 25.87 14.90 1.20
CA LYS A 76 25.91 14.32 2.56
C LYS A 76 24.71 14.67 3.46
N ASN A 77 23.83 15.58 3.08
CA ASN A 77 22.64 15.98 3.85
C ASN A 77 21.32 15.41 3.27
N TRP A 78 21.37 14.50 2.29
CA TRP A 78 20.17 13.84 1.76
C TRP A 78 19.34 13.19 2.88
N THR A 79 18.02 13.12 2.69
CA THR A 79 17.06 12.51 3.63
C THR A 79 16.26 11.39 2.99
N THR A 80 15.90 11.54 1.71
CA THR A 80 15.28 10.49 0.89
C THR A 80 15.91 10.49 -0.50
N ILE A 81 16.12 9.31 -1.06
CA ILE A 81 16.71 9.12 -2.38
C ILE A 81 15.94 8.08 -3.17
N VAL A 82 15.78 8.30 -4.47
CA VAL A 82 15.24 7.30 -5.40
C VAL A 82 16.34 6.85 -6.34
N ILE A 83 16.52 5.54 -6.44
CA ILE A 83 17.48 4.90 -7.36
C ILE A 83 16.77 3.82 -8.20
N PRO A 84 17.28 3.47 -9.39
CA PRO A 84 16.90 2.23 -10.05
C PRO A 84 17.21 1.02 -9.16
N ASN A 85 16.37 -0.01 -9.22
CA ASN A 85 16.66 -1.27 -8.55
C ASN A 85 17.77 -2.01 -9.32
N LYS A 86 18.86 -2.36 -8.63
CA LYS A 86 19.99 -3.14 -9.18
C LYS A 86 19.60 -4.54 -9.64
N TYR A 87 18.55 -5.11 -9.06
CA TYR A 87 18.00 -6.43 -9.42
C TYR A 87 16.53 -6.29 -9.82
N PRO A 88 16.24 -5.68 -10.98
CA PRO A 88 14.89 -5.35 -11.37
C PRO A 88 14.13 -6.59 -11.86
N ALA A 89 12.84 -6.70 -11.50
CA ALA A 89 11.97 -7.77 -11.99
C ALA A 89 11.51 -7.55 -13.44
N LEU A 90 11.51 -6.29 -13.90
CA LEU A 90 11.14 -5.87 -15.24
C LEU A 90 12.16 -4.85 -15.75
N LEU A 91 12.47 -4.88 -17.05
CA LEU A 91 13.49 -4.04 -17.65
C LEU A 91 12.90 -3.06 -18.67
N PRO A 92 13.46 -1.86 -18.85
CA PRO A 92 13.00 -0.94 -19.87
C PRO A 92 13.14 -1.55 -21.26
N ALA A 93 12.07 -1.52 -22.04
CA ALA A 93 12.06 -2.02 -23.41
C ALA A 93 11.43 -0.97 -24.33
N LYS A 94 11.99 -0.79 -25.54
CA LYS A 94 11.43 0.11 -26.56
C LYS A 94 10.16 -0.48 -27.19
N LYS A 95 10.15 -1.78 -27.48
CA LYS A 95 9.02 -2.51 -28.08
C LYS A 95 8.59 -3.67 -27.19
N ILE A 96 7.29 -3.92 -27.10
CA ILE A 96 6.74 -5.13 -26.49
C ILE A 96 6.52 -6.15 -27.62
N LYS A 97 7.16 -7.31 -27.50
CA LYS A 97 6.87 -8.46 -28.34
C LYS A 97 5.79 -9.29 -27.66
N VAL A 98 4.79 -9.71 -28.42
CA VAL A 98 3.75 -10.64 -27.98
C VAL A 98 3.89 -11.88 -28.84
N GLU A 99 4.13 -13.02 -28.20
CA GLU A 99 4.35 -14.31 -28.85
C GLU A 99 3.24 -15.25 -28.44
N LYS A 100 2.67 -15.96 -29.41
CA LYS A 100 1.70 -17.03 -29.16
C LYS A 100 2.42 -18.37 -29.30
N GLU A 101 2.13 -19.27 -28.38
CA GLU A 101 2.63 -20.64 -28.40
C GLU A 101 1.43 -21.57 -28.48
N GLY A 102 1.22 -22.13 -29.67
CA GLY A 102 0.01 -22.86 -30.01
C GLY A 102 -1.26 -22.01 -29.92
N LYS A 103 -2.39 -22.65 -29.54
CA LYS A 103 -3.71 -22.01 -29.43
C LYS A 103 -3.96 -21.35 -28.07
N PHE A 104 -3.20 -21.71 -27.03
CA PHE A 104 -3.54 -21.42 -25.64
C PHE A 104 -2.57 -20.46 -24.96
N TYR A 105 -1.27 -20.57 -25.25
CA TYR A 105 -0.26 -19.87 -24.47
C TYR A 105 0.19 -18.58 -25.13
N ARG A 106 0.49 -17.58 -24.30
CA ARG A 106 0.99 -16.29 -24.74
C ARG A 106 2.11 -15.81 -23.83
N LYS A 107 3.19 -15.32 -24.43
CA LYS A 107 4.30 -14.65 -23.75
C LYS A 107 4.35 -13.20 -24.19
N ILE A 108 4.64 -12.30 -23.26
CA ILE A 108 4.87 -10.88 -23.56
C ILE A 108 6.23 -10.48 -23.01
N THR A 109 6.89 -9.50 -23.64
CA THR A 109 8.10 -8.90 -23.07
C THR A 109 7.84 -8.35 -21.67
N GLY A 110 8.66 -8.76 -20.69
CA GLY A 110 8.66 -8.24 -19.31
C GLY A 110 9.22 -6.82 -19.22
N ALA A 111 8.52 -5.87 -19.86
CA ALA A 111 8.91 -4.48 -19.91
C ALA A 111 8.50 -3.73 -18.64
N GLY A 112 9.36 -2.85 -18.12
CA GLY A 112 9.02 -2.00 -16.98
C GLY A 112 10.21 -1.28 -16.38
N TYR A 113 9.95 -0.50 -15.33
CA TYR A 113 10.94 0.22 -14.55
C TYR A 113 10.76 -0.20 -13.10
N CYS A 114 11.86 -0.57 -12.44
CA CYS A 114 11.88 -0.90 -11.01
C CYS A 114 12.77 0.11 -10.28
N GLU A 115 12.22 0.79 -9.29
CA GLU A 115 12.90 1.83 -8.52
C GLU A 115 12.74 1.57 -7.03
N LEU A 116 13.70 2.06 -6.24
CA LEU A 116 13.70 1.99 -4.79
C LEU A 116 13.65 3.40 -4.22
N VAL A 117 12.74 3.64 -3.28
CA VAL A 117 12.63 4.90 -2.53
C VAL A 117 13.19 4.65 -1.14
N ILE A 118 14.36 5.20 -0.84
CA ILE A 118 15.16 4.88 0.33
C ILE A 118 15.22 6.11 1.24
N THR A 119 14.87 5.96 2.52
CA THR A 119 15.08 7.00 3.53
C THR A 119 16.43 6.82 4.20
N ARG A 120 17.08 7.89 4.64
CA ARG A 120 18.47 7.80 5.13
C ARG A 120 18.68 7.01 6.42
N ASP A 121 17.75 7.11 7.35
CA ASP A 121 17.92 6.46 8.65
C ASP A 121 17.82 4.94 8.50
N HIS A 122 18.81 4.23 9.05
CA HIS A 122 18.92 2.76 8.96
C HIS A 122 17.82 2.00 9.71
N LYS A 123 17.19 2.62 10.70
CA LYS A 123 16.26 1.97 11.65
C LYS A 123 14.92 2.69 11.80
N LYS A 124 14.84 3.96 11.40
CA LYS A 124 13.59 4.73 11.53
C LYS A 124 12.63 4.30 10.41
N HIS A 125 11.52 3.67 10.77
CA HIS A 125 10.45 3.27 9.84
C HIS A 125 9.20 4.15 10.02
N PHE A 126 8.15 3.92 9.22
CA PHE A 126 6.93 4.74 9.19
C PHE A 126 6.29 5.05 10.56
N PRO A 127 6.16 4.11 11.51
CA PRO A 127 5.62 4.44 12.84
C PRO A 127 6.40 5.54 13.57
N ASN A 128 7.71 5.61 13.31
CA ASN A 128 8.64 6.52 13.96
C ASN A 128 8.88 7.80 13.17
N PHE A 129 8.59 7.86 11.87
CA PHE A 129 8.77 9.06 11.04
C PHE A 129 7.98 10.27 11.53
N GLU A 130 8.55 11.47 11.40
CA GLU A 130 7.77 12.71 11.54
C GLU A 130 6.86 12.92 10.32
N ILE A 131 5.84 13.75 10.47
CA ILE A 131 4.89 14.07 9.37
C ILE A 131 5.64 14.56 8.12
N TRP A 132 6.64 15.43 8.28
CA TRP A 132 7.42 15.94 7.15
C TRP A 132 8.22 14.83 6.43
N GLN A 133 8.67 13.80 7.14
CA GLN A 133 9.41 12.68 6.55
C GLN A 133 8.48 11.79 5.73
N ILE A 134 7.26 11.54 6.23
CA ILE A 134 6.24 10.80 5.48
C ILE A 134 5.81 11.61 4.25
N LYS A 135 5.59 12.92 4.40
CA LYS A 135 5.28 13.81 3.26
C LYS A 135 6.39 13.75 2.20
N GLU A 136 7.65 13.79 2.59
CA GLU A 136 8.78 13.70 1.65
C GLU A 136 8.79 12.38 0.87
N VAL A 137 8.46 11.25 1.52
CA VAL A 137 8.29 9.96 0.84
C VAL A 137 7.11 10.00 -0.14
N LEU A 138 5.98 10.61 0.24
CA LEU A 138 4.83 10.82 -0.64
C LEU A 138 5.14 11.77 -1.82
N ASP A 139 5.99 12.78 -1.61
CA ASP A 139 6.49 13.67 -2.66
C ASP A 139 7.32 12.86 -3.68
N CYS A 140 8.20 11.97 -3.18
CA CYS A 140 8.96 11.05 -4.02
C CYS A 140 8.04 10.14 -4.83
N TYR A 141 7.03 9.52 -4.20
CA TYR A 141 6.03 8.70 -4.90
C TYR A 141 5.34 9.47 -6.02
N GLN A 142 4.80 10.65 -5.72
CA GLN A 142 4.09 11.47 -6.70
C GLN A 142 5.01 11.87 -7.87
N LYS A 143 6.21 12.36 -7.55
CA LYS A 143 7.16 12.82 -8.57
C LYS A 143 7.62 11.69 -9.48
N ARG A 144 7.96 10.52 -8.91
CA ARG A 144 8.32 9.35 -9.70
C ARG A 144 7.14 8.83 -10.51
N TYR A 145 5.92 8.84 -9.96
CA TYR A 145 4.71 8.46 -10.71
C TYR A 145 4.52 9.35 -11.95
N LEU A 146 4.61 10.67 -11.80
CA LEU A 146 4.44 11.63 -12.89
C LEU A 146 5.53 11.49 -13.99
N GLU A 147 6.73 11.09 -13.63
CA GLU A 147 7.81 10.83 -14.59
C GLU A 147 7.66 9.47 -15.28
N LEU A 148 7.29 8.43 -14.52
CA LEU A 148 7.12 7.08 -15.02
C LEU A 148 5.89 6.94 -15.93
N MET A 149 4.81 7.66 -15.66
CA MET A 149 3.59 7.60 -16.49
C MET A 149 3.82 8.11 -17.92
N LYS A 150 4.87 8.91 -18.15
CA LYS A 150 5.28 9.41 -19.47
C LYS A 150 6.16 8.40 -20.23
N LYS A 151 6.63 7.33 -19.56
CA LYS A 151 7.52 6.34 -20.17
C LYS A 151 6.74 5.38 -21.07
N PRO A 152 7.38 4.85 -22.14
CA PRO A 152 6.75 3.84 -22.98
C PRO A 152 6.47 2.57 -22.18
N ASN A 153 5.48 1.81 -22.61
CA ASN A 153 5.17 0.47 -22.07
C ASN A 153 4.78 0.46 -20.59
N VAL A 154 4.23 1.58 -20.09
CA VAL A 154 3.65 1.69 -18.75
C VAL A 154 2.12 1.80 -18.85
N ALA A 155 1.42 0.79 -18.33
CA ALA A 155 -0.03 0.79 -18.15
C ALA A 155 -0.42 1.00 -16.69
N TYR A 156 0.36 0.43 -15.76
CA TYR A 156 0.17 0.58 -14.33
C TYR A 156 1.49 0.83 -13.60
N ILE A 157 1.44 1.59 -12.51
CA ILE A 157 2.58 1.92 -11.65
C ILE A 157 2.21 1.48 -10.23
N SER A 158 2.83 0.39 -9.77
CA SER A 158 2.64 -0.13 -8.43
C SER A 158 3.62 0.53 -7.47
N ILE A 159 3.11 1.19 -6.43
CA ILE A 159 3.89 1.77 -5.34
C ILE A 159 3.56 0.98 -4.08
N PHE A 160 4.57 0.39 -3.45
CA PHE A 160 4.39 -0.46 -2.28
C PHE A 160 5.60 -0.43 -1.33
N HIS A 161 5.39 -0.90 -0.11
CA HIS A 161 6.39 -0.96 0.94
C HIS A 161 6.28 -2.26 1.71
N ASN A 162 7.43 -2.86 2.00
CA ASN A 162 7.53 -4.10 2.76
C ASN A 162 8.39 -3.83 4.00
N TYR A 163 7.82 -4.02 5.18
CA TYR A 163 8.54 -3.92 6.44
C TYR A 163 8.56 -5.26 7.17
N GLY A 164 9.76 -5.76 7.47
CA GLY A 164 9.96 -7.02 8.18
C GLY A 164 9.96 -8.26 7.28
N VAL A 165 10.63 -9.32 7.74
CA VAL A 165 10.89 -10.55 6.96
C VAL A 165 9.60 -11.23 6.53
N GLU A 166 8.63 -11.33 7.43
CA GLU A 166 7.31 -11.95 7.15
C GLU A 166 6.49 -11.16 6.12
N ALA A 167 6.83 -9.89 5.87
CA ALA A 167 6.24 -9.08 4.82
C ALA A 167 7.01 -9.14 3.49
N GLY A 168 8.06 -9.96 3.41
CA GLY A 168 8.89 -10.13 2.21
C GLY A 168 10.03 -9.12 2.08
N ALA A 169 10.38 -8.38 3.15
CA ALA A 169 11.53 -7.48 3.12
C ALA A 169 12.83 -8.29 3.14
N SER A 170 13.60 -8.20 2.05
CA SER A 170 14.94 -8.81 1.94
C SER A 170 16.06 -7.91 2.49
N GLN A 171 15.83 -6.60 2.56
CA GLN A 171 16.74 -5.62 3.16
C GLN A 171 16.05 -4.91 4.32
N PRO A 172 16.64 -4.90 5.53
CA PRO A 172 15.99 -4.33 6.72
C PRO A 172 16.00 -2.80 6.74
N HIS A 173 16.88 -2.15 5.97
CA HIS A 173 16.92 -0.69 5.86
C HIS A 173 15.61 -0.18 5.24
N PRO A 174 14.94 0.84 5.81
CA PRO A 174 13.63 1.29 5.34
C PRO A 174 13.67 1.77 3.88
N HIS A 175 12.89 1.10 3.04
CA HIS A 175 12.70 1.49 1.66
C HIS A 175 11.34 1.03 1.14
N SER A 176 10.86 1.74 0.14
CA SER A 176 9.68 1.37 -0.65
C SER A 176 10.11 1.06 -2.08
N GLN A 177 9.21 0.50 -2.86
CA GLN A 177 9.48 0.12 -4.24
C GLN A 177 8.41 0.72 -5.16
N ILE A 178 8.85 1.06 -6.36
CA ILE A 178 7.99 1.46 -7.47
C ILE A 178 8.28 0.52 -8.63
N ILE A 179 7.26 -0.19 -9.12
CA ILE A 179 7.39 -1.10 -10.25
C ILE A 179 6.31 -0.75 -11.27
N THR A 180 6.71 -0.50 -12.52
CA THR A 180 5.78 -0.30 -13.62
C THR A 180 5.58 -1.57 -14.43
N THR A 181 4.42 -1.74 -15.03
CA THR A 181 4.12 -2.87 -15.92
C THR A 181 3.24 -2.43 -17.10
N PRO A 182 3.34 -3.08 -18.26
CA PRO A 182 2.44 -2.89 -19.39
C PRO A 182 1.06 -3.54 -19.18
N LEU A 183 0.86 -4.24 -18.07
CA LEU A 183 -0.38 -4.92 -17.72
C LEU A 183 -1.04 -4.27 -16.50
N ILE A 184 -2.35 -4.42 -16.41
CA ILE A 184 -3.11 -4.15 -15.19
C ILE A 184 -3.37 -5.50 -14.52
N ASP A 185 -3.30 -5.56 -13.20
CA ASP A 185 -3.59 -6.79 -12.46
C ASP A 185 -5.10 -7.10 -12.45
N VAL A 186 -5.43 -8.39 -12.29
CA VAL A 186 -6.80 -8.89 -12.37
C VAL A 186 -7.71 -8.28 -11.30
N ASP A 187 -7.18 -7.99 -10.11
CA ASP A 187 -7.98 -7.42 -9.02
C ASP A 187 -8.34 -5.97 -9.34
N LEU A 188 -7.41 -5.18 -9.89
CA LEU A 188 -7.71 -3.84 -10.37
C LEU A 188 -8.67 -3.86 -11.57
N GLU A 189 -8.51 -4.78 -12.54
CA GLU A 189 -9.45 -4.92 -13.66
C GLU A 189 -10.88 -5.18 -13.16
N LYS A 190 -11.06 -6.11 -12.22
CA LYS A 190 -12.35 -6.39 -11.59
C LYS A 190 -12.90 -5.16 -10.85
N ALA A 191 -12.06 -4.51 -10.05
CA ALA A 191 -12.47 -3.33 -9.28
C ALA A 191 -12.94 -2.20 -10.21
N LEU A 192 -12.24 -1.95 -11.31
CA LEU A 192 -12.62 -0.96 -12.33
C LEU A 192 -13.93 -1.35 -13.02
N PHE A 193 -14.06 -2.60 -13.44
CA PHE A 193 -15.27 -3.11 -14.09
C PHE A 193 -16.51 -2.97 -13.19
N ASN A 194 -16.42 -3.44 -11.94
CA ASN A 194 -17.53 -3.38 -10.99
C ASN A 194 -17.88 -1.95 -10.59
N SER A 195 -16.86 -1.08 -10.43
CA SER A 195 -17.08 0.34 -10.17
C SER A 195 -17.77 1.04 -11.33
N LYS A 196 -17.36 0.73 -12.57
CA LYS A 196 -18.00 1.25 -13.79
C LYS A 196 -19.46 0.84 -13.87
N LYS A 197 -19.76 -0.45 -13.67
CA LYS A 197 -21.13 -0.99 -13.68
C LYS A 197 -22.02 -0.32 -12.64
N TYR A 198 -21.49 -0.08 -11.43
CA TYR A 198 -22.23 0.64 -10.38
C TYR A 198 -22.48 2.10 -10.78
N PHE A 199 -21.45 2.78 -11.29
CA PHE A 199 -21.55 4.17 -11.72
C PHE A 199 -22.52 4.36 -12.90
N GLU A 200 -22.53 3.46 -13.88
CA GLU A 200 -23.45 3.55 -15.01
C GLU A 200 -24.92 3.54 -14.57
N LYS A 201 -25.24 2.73 -13.54
CA LYS A 201 -26.58 2.59 -12.97
C LYS A 201 -26.98 3.72 -12.03
N THR A 202 -26.05 4.19 -11.19
CA THR A 202 -26.37 5.11 -10.09
C THR A 202 -25.89 6.54 -10.31
N LYS A 203 -24.97 6.73 -11.27
CA LYS A 203 -24.17 7.95 -11.49
C LYS A 203 -23.33 8.37 -10.29
N LYS A 204 -23.04 7.44 -9.37
CA LYS A 204 -22.24 7.68 -8.16
C LYS A 204 -21.05 6.73 -8.09
N CYS A 205 -19.94 7.20 -7.54
CA CYS A 205 -18.77 6.38 -7.26
C CYS A 205 -19.04 5.47 -6.05
N ILE A 206 -18.87 4.16 -6.21
CA ILE A 206 -19.16 3.16 -5.17
C ILE A 206 -18.31 3.35 -3.91
N TYR A 207 -17.03 3.69 -4.05
CA TYR A 207 -16.16 3.99 -2.92
C TYR A 207 -16.61 5.22 -2.15
N CYS A 208 -17.10 6.26 -2.83
CA CYS A 208 -17.61 7.46 -2.16
C CYS A 208 -18.87 7.14 -1.35
N GLU A 209 -19.74 6.25 -1.85
CA GLU A 209 -20.91 5.75 -1.12
C GLU A 209 -20.48 4.94 0.12
N MET A 210 -19.49 4.06 -0.03
CA MET A 210 -18.92 3.32 1.10
C MET A 210 -18.32 4.26 2.15
N ASN A 211 -17.50 5.24 1.75
CA ASN A 211 -16.92 6.24 2.65
C ASN A 211 -18.02 7.05 3.37
N ARG A 212 -19.07 7.48 2.66
CA ARG A 212 -20.24 8.16 3.26
C ARG A 212 -20.92 7.29 4.32
N TRP A 213 -21.13 6.02 4.02
CA TRP A 213 -21.73 5.08 4.95
C TRP A 213 -20.86 4.92 6.21
N GLU A 214 -19.55 4.74 6.05
CA GLU A 214 -18.61 4.60 7.17
C GLU A 214 -18.57 5.85 8.04
N MET A 215 -18.57 7.05 7.44
CA MET A 215 -18.65 8.32 8.17
C MET A 215 -19.98 8.51 8.91
N LYS A 216 -21.09 7.94 8.40
CA LYS A 216 -22.39 7.97 9.07
C LYS A 216 -22.43 7.05 10.29
N VAL A 217 -21.93 5.82 10.16
CA VAL A 217 -22.05 4.80 11.23
C VAL A 217 -20.87 4.80 12.20
N LYS A 218 -19.70 5.29 11.78
CA LYS A 218 -18.45 5.45 12.55
C LYS A 218 -17.88 4.21 13.24
N LYS A 219 -18.47 3.02 13.07
CA LYS A 219 -18.05 1.79 13.76
C LYS A 219 -16.61 1.38 13.42
N ARG A 220 -16.24 1.47 12.14
CA ARG A 220 -14.96 0.97 11.60
C ARG A 220 -13.91 2.04 11.36
N ILE A 221 -14.19 3.31 11.67
CA ILE A 221 -13.24 4.41 11.50
C ILE A 221 -12.15 4.34 12.58
N VAL A 222 -10.89 4.32 12.18
CA VAL A 222 -9.74 4.37 13.10
C VAL A 222 -9.32 5.81 13.37
N PHE A 223 -9.32 6.63 12.32
CA PHE A 223 -8.92 8.04 12.35
C PHE A 223 -9.54 8.77 11.15
N GLU A 224 -9.76 10.07 11.27
CA GLU A 224 -10.11 10.91 10.15
C GLU A 224 -9.55 12.32 10.38
N ASN A 225 -9.16 13.00 9.30
CA ASN A 225 -8.86 14.43 9.31
C ASN A 225 -9.69 15.14 8.24
N GLU A 226 -9.36 16.39 7.91
CA GLU A 226 -10.12 17.19 6.94
C GLU A 226 -10.25 16.53 5.55
N GLU A 227 -9.19 15.86 5.07
CA GLU A 227 -9.13 15.38 3.68
C GLU A 227 -9.19 13.85 3.58
N PHE A 228 -8.82 13.10 4.64
CA PHE A 228 -8.67 11.64 4.61
C PHE A 228 -9.49 10.91 5.67
N LEU A 229 -9.90 9.70 5.31
CA LEU A 229 -10.57 8.72 6.15
C LEU A 229 -9.68 7.48 6.32
N VAL A 230 -9.53 7.01 7.56
CA VAL A 230 -8.80 5.78 7.90
C VAL A 230 -9.77 4.81 8.56
N LEU A 231 -9.90 3.61 8.00
CA LEU A 231 -10.87 2.62 8.49
C LEU A 231 -10.39 1.18 8.34
N CYS A 232 -10.96 0.27 9.12
CA CYS A 232 -10.88 -1.17 8.86
C CYS A 232 -12.03 -1.58 7.92
N PRO A 233 -11.78 -2.10 6.71
CA PRO A 233 -12.84 -2.35 5.74
C PRO A 233 -13.85 -3.39 6.24
N PHE A 234 -15.12 -3.23 5.86
CA PHE A 234 -16.21 -4.13 6.28
C PHE A 234 -15.91 -5.61 6.01
N ALA A 235 -15.34 -5.91 4.84
CA ALA A 235 -14.85 -7.23 4.45
C ALA A 235 -13.31 -7.27 4.50
N SER A 236 -12.72 -7.04 5.68
CA SER A 236 -11.26 -7.10 5.86
C SER A 236 -10.72 -8.50 5.59
N LYS A 237 -9.81 -8.59 4.63
CA LYS A 237 -9.08 -9.80 4.22
C LYS A 237 -8.01 -10.22 5.23
N SER A 238 -7.60 -9.30 6.10
CA SER A 238 -6.67 -9.60 7.19
C SER A 238 -7.06 -8.92 8.50
N ALA A 239 -6.64 -9.51 9.62
CA ALA A 239 -6.82 -8.90 10.93
C ALA A 239 -6.06 -7.56 10.99
N PHE A 240 -6.75 -6.50 11.40
CA PHE A 240 -6.23 -5.12 11.43
C PHE A 240 -5.81 -4.57 10.05
N GLU A 241 -6.40 -5.07 8.96
CA GLU A 241 -6.34 -4.37 7.68
C GLU A 241 -6.88 -2.94 7.81
N ILE A 242 -6.21 -2.00 7.17
CA ILE A 242 -6.58 -0.58 7.17
C ILE A 242 -6.57 -0.04 5.76
N ILE A 243 -7.61 0.73 5.42
CA ILE A 243 -7.67 1.56 4.21
C ILE A 243 -7.51 3.02 4.61
N ILE A 244 -6.66 3.75 3.87
CA ILE A 244 -6.59 5.22 3.88
C ILE A 244 -7.09 5.72 2.53
N SER A 245 -8.19 6.48 2.51
CA SER A 245 -8.79 7.02 1.28
C SER A 245 -9.15 8.50 1.44
N PRO A 246 -9.10 9.29 0.36
CA PRO A 246 -9.58 10.67 0.42
C PRO A 246 -11.09 10.72 0.64
N LYS A 247 -11.55 11.73 1.37
CA LYS A 247 -12.99 11.98 1.57
C LYS A 247 -13.64 12.50 0.31
N LYS A 248 -12.92 13.34 -0.44
CA LYS A 248 -13.33 13.84 -1.75
C LYS A 248 -13.04 12.78 -2.81
N HIS A 249 -13.89 12.74 -3.83
CA HIS A 249 -13.69 11.83 -4.95
C HIS A 249 -12.40 12.20 -5.70
N SER A 250 -11.49 11.23 -5.83
CA SER A 250 -10.35 11.32 -6.72
C SER A 250 -9.96 9.92 -7.22
N SER A 251 -9.82 9.77 -8.54
CA SER A 251 -9.41 8.52 -9.18
C SER A 251 -7.89 8.37 -9.28
N ASN A 252 -7.17 9.48 -9.12
CA ASN A 252 -5.77 9.64 -9.49
C ASN A 252 -4.96 10.12 -8.29
N PHE A 253 -4.12 9.25 -7.72
CA PHE A 253 -3.21 9.61 -6.65
C PHE A 253 -2.24 10.72 -7.08
N GLU A 254 -1.75 10.69 -8.31
CA GLU A 254 -0.72 11.62 -8.78
C GLU A 254 -1.17 13.08 -8.84
N ARG A 255 -2.48 13.33 -8.71
CA ARG A 255 -3.09 14.67 -8.74
C ARG A 255 -3.28 15.33 -7.38
N ILE A 256 -2.89 14.67 -6.29
CA ILE A 256 -3.02 15.25 -4.94
C ILE A 256 -2.18 16.53 -4.79
N GLY A 257 -2.75 17.54 -4.15
CA GLY A 257 -2.08 18.81 -3.87
C GLY A 257 -1.17 18.76 -2.63
N GLU A 258 -0.42 19.84 -2.39
CA GLU A 258 0.45 19.95 -1.21
C GLU A 258 -0.30 19.83 0.13
N LYS A 259 -1.48 20.48 0.23
CA LYS A 259 -2.34 20.39 1.43
C LYS A 259 -2.76 18.94 1.70
N GLU A 260 -3.21 18.24 0.65
CA GLU A 260 -3.61 16.83 0.74
C GLU A 260 -2.44 15.95 1.14
N LYS A 261 -1.23 16.16 0.60
CA LYS A 261 -0.04 15.39 1.00
C LYS A 261 0.29 15.52 2.49
N ILE A 262 0.15 16.72 3.07
CA ILE A 262 0.36 16.92 4.51
C ILE A 262 -0.69 16.15 5.32
N LYS A 263 -1.97 16.23 4.94
CA LYS A 263 -3.05 15.50 5.62
C LYS A 263 -2.97 14.00 5.42
N LEU A 264 -2.46 13.53 4.27
CA LEU A 264 -2.18 12.12 4.03
C LEU A 264 -1.03 11.63 4.91
N ALA A 265 0.03 12.43 5.04
CA ALA A 265 1.17 12.11 5.91
C ALA A 265 0.75 12.02 7.39
N GLU A 266 -0.14 12.89 7.85
CA GLU A 266 -0.77 12.80 9.16
C GLU A 266 -1.56 11.49 9.33
N ALA A 267 -2.42 11.15 8.37
CA ALA A 267 -3.20 9.92 8.40
C ALA A 267 -2.29 8.67 8.47
N PHE A 268 -1.23 8.62 7.67
CA PHE A 268 -0.21 7.58 7.75
C PHE A 268 0.48 7.54 9.11
N LYS A 269 0.92 8.69 9.65
CA LYS A 269 1.61 8.75 10.95
C LYS A 269 0.75 8.15 12.07
N VAL A 270 -0.51 8.59 12.17
CA VAL A 270 -1.44 8.10 13.20
C VAL A 270 -1.69 6.60 13.02
N THR A 271 -1.96 6.17 11.79
CA THR A 271 -2.24 4.77 11.46
C THR A 271 -1.08 3.85 11.84
N MET A 272 0.13 4.18 11.38
CA MET A 272 1.31 3.35 11.58
C MET A 272 1.76 3.33 13.04
N LYS A 273 1.62 4.45 13.76
CA LYS A 273 1.88 4.50 15.21
C LYS A 273 0.90 3.63 15.99
N LYS A 274 -0.40 3.71 15.67
CA LYS A 274 -1.45 2.88 16.31
C LYS A 274 -1.21 1.40 16.04
N LEU A 275 -0.95 0.99 14.80
CA LEU A 275 -0.64 -0.39 14.46
C LEU A 275 0.61 -0.90 15.20
N SER A 276 1.69 -0.11 15.20
CA SER A 276 2.93 -0.47 15.89
C SER A 276 2.71 -0.70 17.38
N LYS A 277 2.00 0.18 18.08
CA LYS A 277 1.73 -0.01 19.52
C LYS A 277 0.71 -1.13 19.79
N ALA A 278 -0.33 -1.25 18.96
CA ALA A 278 -1.39 -2.23 19.12
C ALA A 278 -0.88 -3.68 18.99
N LEU A 279 0.02 -3.91 18.04
CA LEU A 279 0.44 -5.24 17.58
C LEU A 279 1.93 -5.52 17.82
N ASP A 280 2.57 -4.71 18.66
CA ASP A 280 3.98 -4.81 19.04
C ASP A 280 4.91 -4.80 17.80
N ASN A 281 4.85 -3.71 17.05
CA ASN A 281 5.61 -3.42 15.85
C ASN A 281 5.58 -4.54 14.78
N PRO A 282 4.39 -4.88 14.23
CA PRO A 282 4.24 -5.96 13.26
C PRO A 282 4.99 -5.66 11.95
N PRO A 283 5.52 -6.69 11.28
CA PRO A 283 5.79 -6.62 9.85
C PRO A 283 4.52 -6.20 9.13
N TYR A 284 4.63 -5.42 8.07
CA TYR A 284 3.48 -4.96 7.30
C TYR A 284 3.84 -4.76 5.84
N ASN A 285 2.82 -4.86 5.00
CA ASN A 285 2.85 -4.30 3.67
C ASN A 285 1.94 -3.08 3.63
N PHE A 286 2.28 -2.09 2.82
CA PHE A 286 1.26 -1.19 2.30
C PHE A 286 1.46 -0.98 0.80
N TYR A 287 0.38 -0.68 0.10
CA TYR A 287 0.42 -0.45 -1.33
C TYR A 287 -0.69 0.51 -1.75
N LEU A 288 -0.40 1.25 -2.82
CA LEU A 288 -1.33 2.20 -3.43
C LEU A 288 -2.19 1.49 -4.48
N HIS A 289 -3.50 1.69 -4.39
CA HIS A 289 -4.44 1.47 -5.47
C HIS A 289 -4.80 2.81 -6.09
N THR A 290 -4.48 2.99 -7.37
CA THR A 290 -4.83 4.20 -8.13
C THR A 290 -5.30 3.82 -9.52
N SER A 291 -5.96 4.73 -10.23
CA SER A 291 -6.39 4.43 -11.60
C SER A 291 -5.20 4.17 -12.55
N PRO A 292 -5.37 3.32 -13.58
CA PRO A 292 -4.35 3.10 -14.59
C PRO A 292 -3.88 4.37 -15.29
N VAL A 293 -2.67 4.32 -15.83
CA VAL A 293 -2.03 5.48 -16.49
C VAL A 293 -2.79 5.97 -17.72
N LYS A 294 -3.37 5.04 -18.48
CA LYS A 294 -4.12 5.34 -19.70
C LYS A 294 -5.61 5.20 -19.47
N GLY A 295 -6.37 6.23 -19.85
CA GLY A 295 -7.83 6.24 -19.77
C GLY A 295 -8.35 7.22 -18.73
N LYS A 296 -9.68 7.24 -18.58
CA LYS A 296 -10.38 8.05 -17.57
C LYS A 296 -11.28 7.14 -16.76
N TYR A 297 -11.17 7.24 -15.44
CA TYR A 297 -11.86 6.35 -14.51
C TYR A 297 -12.64 7.13 -13.44
N PRO A 298 -13.57 8.04 -13.82
CA PRO A 298 -14.31 8.90 -12.86
C PRO A 298 -15.21 8.13 -11.89
N TYR A 299 -15.30 6.81 -12.05
CA TYR A 299 -16.02 5.89 -11.18
C TYR A 299 -15.11 5.20 -10.16
N TYR A 300 -13.78 5.32 -10.31
CA TYR A 300 -12.78 4.74 -9.41
C TYR A 300 -12.28 5.76 -8.39
N HIS A 301 -11.78 5.26 -7.26
CA HIS A 301 -11.34 6.08 -6.14
C HIS A 301 -10.06 5.49 -5.55
N TRP A 302 -8.97 6.26 -5.60
CA TRP A 302 -7.66 5.77 -5.16
C TRP A 302 -7.60 5.63 -3.64
N HIS A 303 -6.84 4.67 -3.13
CA HIS A 303 -6.65 4.47 -1.70
C HIS A 303 -5.36 3.70 -1.42
N PHE A 304 -4.83 3.82 -0.20
CA PHE A 304 -3.82 2.91 0.31
C PHE A 304 -4.45 1.79 1.11
N THR A 305 -3.91 0.60 0.97
CA THR A 305 -4.19 -0.55 1.83
C THR A 305 -2.96 -0.85 2.67
N ILE A 306 -3.12 -1.01 3.97
CA ILE A 306 -2.08 -1.40 4.93
C ILE A 306 -2.48 -2.76 5.51
N LEU A 307 -1.59 -3.74 5.35
CA LEU A 307 -1.76 -5.12 5.79
C LEU A 307 -0.68 -5.49 6.80
N PRO A 308 -0.96 -5.42 8.12
CA PRO A 308 -0.07 -5.99 9.11
C PRO A 308 -0.05 -7.52 9.00
N LYS A 309 1.13 -8.13 9.14
CA LYS A 309 1.28 -9.59 9.17
C LYS A 309 0.91 -10.11 10.54
N THR A 310 -0.32 -10.62 10.62
CA THR A 310 -0.93 -11.19 11.83
C THR A 310 -1.09 -12.71 11.75
N GLN A 311 -0.99 -13.28 10.55
CA GLN A 311 -1.11 -14.71 10.27
C GLN A 311 -0.45 -15.05 8.93
N THR A 312 -0.11 -16.32 8.75
CA THR A 312 0.36 -16.89 7.48
C THR A 312 -0.83 -17.50 6.74
N LEU A 313 -0.94 -17.24 5.43
CA LEU A 313 -1.97 -17.87 4.60
C LEU A 313 -1.72 -19.38 4.51
N ALA A 314 -2.76 -20.18 4.62
CA ALA A 314 -2.70 -21.64 4.55
C ALA A 314 -3.41 -22.16 3.30
N GLY A 315 -3.48 -23.49 3.15
CA GLY A 315 -4.01 -24.14 1.96
C GLY A 315 -5.44 -23.73 1.59
N PHE A 316 -6.27 -23.36 2.57
CA PHE A 316 -7.64 -22.89 2.29
C PHE A 316 -7.62 -21.53 1.58
N GLU A 317 -6.93 -20.54 2.13
CA GLU A 317 -6.85 -19.20 1.54
C GLU A 317 -6.10 -19.24 0.21
N LEU A 318 -5.02 -20.03 0.11
CA LEU A 318 -4.25 -20.19 -1.13
C LEU A 318 -5.05 -20.89 -2.22
N GLY A 319 -5.82 -21.93 -1.88
CA GLY A 319 -6.59 -22.73 -2.84
C GLY A 319 -7.90 -22.08 -3.29
N THR A 320 -8.63 -21.45 -2.36
CA THR A 320 -9.96 -20.86 -2.64
C THR A 320 -9.90 -19.36 -2.97
N ARG A 321 -8.81 -18.67 -2.57
CA ARG A 321 -8.71 -17.21 -2.55
C ARG A 321 -9.75 -16.51 -1.68
N MET A 322 -10.41 -17.24 -0.77
CA MET A 322 -11.24 -16.65 0.28
C MET A 322 -10.40 -16.42 1.52
N GLU A 323 -10.22 -15.17 1.90
CA GLU A 323 -9.43 -14.82 3.07
C GLU A 323 -10.21 -15.03 4.38
N ILE A 324 -9.48 -15.30 5.45
CA ILE A 324 -10.03 -15.47 6.80
C ILE A 324 -9.48 -14.35 7.68
N SER A 325 -10.33 -13.46 8.18
CA SER A 325 -9.96 -12.55 9.27
C SER A 325 -10.42 -13.12 10.61
N THR A 326 -9.51 -13.17 11.57
CA THR A 326 -9.75 -13.69 12.93
C THR A 326 -10.22 -12.62 13.91
N ILE A 327 -10.50 -11.40 13.44
CA ILE A 327 -11.09 -10.31 14.21
C ILE A 327 -12.12 -9.56 13.38
N GLU A 328 -13.22 -9.15 14.01
CA GLU A 328 -14.20 -8.25 13.40
C GLU A 328 -13.56 -6.88 13.12
N PRO A 329 -13.72 -6.32 11.92
CA PRO A 329 -13.24 -4.98 11.58
C PRO A 329 -13.73 -3.90 12.56
N GLU A 330 -14.94 -4.05 13.10
CA GLU A 330 -15.48 -3.15 14.12
C GLU A 330 -14.64 -3.17 15.41
N LYS A 331 -14.29 -4.37 15.89
CA LYS A 331 -13.46 -4.56 17.09
C LYS A 331 -12.01 -4.15 16.85
N ALA A 332 -11.47 -4.44 15.67
CA ALA A 332 -10.14 -4.01 15.27
C ALA A 332 -10.03 -2.47 15.30
N ALA A 333 -10.99 -1.79 14.68
CA ALA A 333 -11.04 -0.34 14.68
C ALA A 333 -11.22 0.25 16.09
N GLU A 334 -12.10 -0.35 16.91
CA GLU A 334 -12.27 0.05 18.30
C GLU A 334 -10.98 -0.07 19.12
N TYR A 335 -10.29 -1.21 19.00
CA TYR A 335 -9.01 -1.43 19.68
C TYR A 335 -7.97 -0.40 19.24
N LEU A 336 -7.81 -0.17 17.92
CA LEU A 336 -6.87 0.83 17.40
C LEU A 336 -7.20 2.26 17.86
N ARG A 337 -8.48 2.63 18.00
CA ARG A 337 -8.87 3.95 18.55
C ARG A 337 -8.39 4.12 19.99
N LYS A 338 -8.51 3.09 20.83
CA LYS A 338 -8.11 3.11 22.25
C LYS A 338 -6.59 3.14 22.45
N VAL A 339 -5.81 2.72 21.47
CA VAL A 339 -4.34 2.74 21.53
C VAL A 339 -3.83 4.18 21.33
N SER A 340 -3.27 4.78 22.41
CA SER A 340 -2.74 6.16 22.42
C SER A 340 -1.35 6.31 21.81
#